data_AF-A0A7V5YSC5-F1
#
_entry.id   AF-A0A7V5YSC5-F1
#
_cell.length_a   1.000
_cell.length_b   1.000
_cell.length_c   1.000
_cell.angle_alpha   90.00
_cell.angle_beta   90.00
_cell.angle_gamma   90.00
#
_symmetry.space_group_name_H-M   'P 1'
#
loop_
_entity.id
_entity.type
_entity.pdbx_description
1 polymer ?
#
loop_
_entity_poly.entity_id
_entity_poly.type
_entity_poly.pdbx_seq_one_letter_code
_entity_poly.pdbx_strand_id
1 'polypeptide(L)' 'MPHTLPNLPYPYDALEPYIDTMTMEIHHTKHHGAYVANLNKALEQAPELANLPVEELLANHCARV' A
#
# COMPACT_ATOMS: atom_id res chain seq x y z
N MET A 1 10.59 -5.52 -8.41
CA MET A 1 10.87 -5.65 -6.96
C MET A 1 9.51 -5.54 -6.29
N PRO A 2 9.21 -6.32 -5.24
CA PRO A 2 7.91 -6.23 -4.58
C PRO A 2 7.67 -4.82 -4.06
N HIS A 3 6.43 -4.34 -4.15
CA HIS A 3 6.03 -3.09 -3.51
C HIS A 3 6.15 -3.23 -1.99
N THR A 4 6.52 -2.14 -1.32
CA THR A 4 6.72 -2.11 0.12
C THR A 4 5.72 -1.17 0.78
N LEU A 5 5.32 -1.50 2.01
CA LEU A 5 4.58 -0.57 2.87
C LEU A 5 5.58 0.49 3.36
N PRO A 6 5.46 1.77 2.95
CA PRO A 6 6.34 2.81 3.43
C PRO A 6 6.14 3.02 4.93
N ASN A 7 7.23 3.28 5.67
CA ASN A 7 7.12 3.68 7.07
C ASN A 7 6.42 5.04 7.17
N LEU A 8 5.63 5.22 8.23
CA LEU A 8 5.14 6.55 8.59
C LEU A 8 6.34 7.47 8.91
N PRO A 9 6.31 8.74 8.45
CA PRO A 9 7.36 9.70 8.76
C PRO A 9 7.25 10.29 10.17
N TYR A 10 6.33 9.79 10.99
CA TYR A 10 6.05 10.21 12.36
C TYR A 10 5.50 9.04 13.20
N PRO A 11 5.56 9.14 14.55
CA PRO A 11 4.93 8.17 15.45
C PRO A 11 3.40 8.05 15.29
N TYR A 12 2.81 6.92 15.68
CA TYR A 12 1.37 6.66 15.52
C TYR A 12 0.46 7.63 16.30
N ASP A 13 0.95 8.21 17.39
CA ASP A 13 0.23 9.16 18.25
C ASP A 13 0.46 10.62 17.86
N ALA A 14 1.26 10.90 16.81
CA ALA A 14 1.65 12.26 16.44
C ALA A 14 0.48 13.17 16.00
N LEU A 15 -0.70 12.59 15.74
CA LEU A 15 -1.88 13.30 15.27
C LEU A 15 -2.97 13.46 16.35
N GLU A 16 -2.70 13.03 17.58
CA GLU A 16 -3.60 13.28 18.72
C GLU A 16 -3.74 14.80 19.00
N PRO A 17 -4.92 15.29 19.41
CA PRO A 17 -6.17 14.57 19.63
C PRO A 17 -7.08 14.52 18.38
N TYR A 18 -6.54 14.82 17.20
CA TYR A 18 -7.33 14.94 15.97
C TYR A 18 -7.58 13.60 15.29
N ILE A 19 -6.59 12.70 15.35
CA ILE A 19 -6.70 11.31 14.91
C ILE A 19 -6.04 10.46 15.99
N ASP A 20 -6.79 9.49 16.50
CA ASP A 20 -6.32 8.66 17.59
C ASP A 20 -5.25 7.65 17.14
N THR A 21 -4.40 7.27 18.09
CA THR A 21 -3.29 6.33 17.87
C THR A 21 -3.77 4.99 17.30
N MET A 22 -4.90 4.45 17.79
CA MET A 22 -5.41 3.14 17.37
C MET A 22 -5.90 3.17 15.90
N THR A 23 -6.53 4.27 15.49
CA THR A 23 -6.89 4.52 14.09
C THR A 23 -5.63 4.53 13.22
N MET A 24 -4.57 5.23 13.61
CA MET A 24 -3.33 5.29 12.82
C MET A 24 -2.65 3.93 12.71
N GLU A 25 -2.61 3.14 13.79
CA GLU A 25 -2.08 1.77 13.77
C GLU A 25 -2.87 0.87 12.82
N ILE A 26 -4.20 0.87 12.92
CA ILE A 26 -5.06 0.03 12.08
C ILE A 26 -5.00 0.47 10.62
N HIS A 27 -5.08 1.77 10.35
CA HIS A 27 -5.04 2.32 8.99
C HIS A 27 -3.73 1.94 8.29
N HIS A 28 -2.59 2.19 8.93
CA HIS A 28 -1.29 1.92 8.33
C HIS A 28 -0.98 0.41 8.25
N THR A 29 -1.07 -0.32 9.37
CA THR A 29 -0.59 -1.71 9.41
C THR A 29 -1.59 -2.71 8.82
N LYS A 30 -2.89 -2.45 8.88
CA LYS A 30 -3.92 -3.36 8.37
C LYS A 30 -4.41 -2.93 7.00
N HIS A 31 -4.95 -1.73 6.86
CA HIS A 31 -5.56 -1.32 5.59
C HIS A 31 -4.50 -1.11 4.49
N HIS A 32 -3.51 -0.22 4.72
CA HIS A 32 -2.44 -0.01 3.74
C HIS A 32 -1.59 -1.27 3.55
N GLY A 33 -1.23 -1.96 4.64
CA GLY A 33 -0.54 -3.25 4.58
C GLY A 33 -1.26 -4.30 3.72
N ALA A 34 -2.59 -4.40 3.82
CA ALA A 34 -3.38 -5.32 3.00
C ALA A 34 -3.37 -4.97 1.51
N TYR A 35 -3.42 -3.68 1.15
CA TYR A 35 -3.31 -3.28 -0.25
C TYR A 35 -1.97 -3.68 -0.85
N VAL A 36 -0.86 -3.44 -0.14
CA VAL A 36 0.49 -3.83 -0.59
C VAL A 36 0.60 -5.34 -0.73
N ALA A 37 0.14 -6.10 0.27
CA ALA A 37 0.20 -7.57 0.24
C ALA A 37 -0.60 -8.15 -0.93
N ASN A 38 -1.81 -7.66 -1.16
CA ASN A 38 -2.68 -8.14 -2.23
C ASN A 38 -2.18 -7.73 -3.62
N LEU A 39 -1.62 -6.52 -3.75
CA LEU A 39 -0.97 -6.08 -4.99
C LEU A 39 0.18 -7.01 -5.36
N ASN A 40 1.10 -7.28 -4.42
CA ASN A 40 2.22 -8.18 -4.67
C ASN A 40 1.74 -9.59 -5.05
N LYS A 41 0.73 -10.12 -4.35
CA LYS A 41 0.14 -11.42 -4.67
C LYS A 41 -0.46 -11.46 -6.08
N ALA A 42 -1.12 -10.39 -6.52
CA ALA A 42 -1.66 -10.31 -7.88
C ALA A 42 -0.54 -10.29 -8.94
N LEU A 43 0.55 -9.56 -8.66
CA LEU A 43 1.69 -9.42 -9.57
C LEU A 43 2.53 -10.69 -9.71
N GLU A 44 2.43 -11.66 -8.79
CA GLU A 44 3.03 -12.99 -8.95
C GLU A 44 2.54 -13.70 -10.24
N GLN A 45 1.31 -13.39 -10.68
CA GLN A 45 0.71 -13.94 -11.90
C GLN A 45 1.00 -13.11 -13.15
N ALA A 46 1.61 -11.93 -13.01
CA ALA A 46 1.94 -11.01 -14.10
C ALA A 46 3.37 -10.46 -13.94
N PRO A 47 4.42 -11.29 -14.16
CA PRO A 47 5.82 -10.90 -13.93
C PRO A 47 6.27 -9.68 -14.74
N GLU A 48 5.66 -9.42 -15.90
CA GLU A 48 5.92 -8.25 -16.74
C GLU A 48 5.48 -6.94 -16.07
N LEU A 49 4.50 -6.99 -15.17
CA LEU A 49 3.99 -5.84 -14.43
C LEU A 49 4.71 -5.65 -13.09
N ALA A 50 5.35 -6.69 -12.55
CA ALA A 50 5.90 -6.73 -11.18
C ALA A 50 7.06 -5.75 -10.90
N ASN A 51 7.59 -5.08 -11.92
CA ASN A 51 8.65 -4.08 -11.79
C ASN A 51 8.18 -2.66 -12.11
N LEU A 52 6.92 -2.48 -12.49
CA LEU A 52 6.39 -1.17 -12.81
C LEU A 52 6.09 -0.38 -11.52
N PRO A 53 6.26 0.95 -11.53
CA PRO A 53 5.80 1.79 -10.44
C PRO A 53 4.27 1.75 -10.35
N VAL A 54 3.71 1.99 -9.15
CA VAL A 54 2.26 1.87 -8.93
C VAL A 54 1.47 2.85 -9.80
N GLU A 55 2.04 4.01 -10.10
CA GLU A 55 1.47 5.03 -10.98
C GLU A 55 1.28 4.50 -12.42
N GLU A 56 2.25 3.73 -12.93
CA GLU A 56 2.16 3.11 -14.26
C GLU A 56 1.10 2.01 -14.28
N LEU A 57 1.04 1.19 -13.23
CA LEU A 57 0.00 0.18 -13.05
C LEU A 57 -1.40 0.81 -13.08
N LEU A 58 -1.57 1.94 -12.41
CA LEU A 58 -2.85 2.65 -12.35
C LEU A 58 -3.20 3.33 -13.68
N ALA A 59 -2.24 3.97 -14.34
CA ALA A 59 -2.48 4.72 -15.56
C ALA A 59 -2.86 3.82 -16.75
N ASN A 60 -2.21 2.66 -16.86
CA ASN A 60 -2.25 1.87 -18.10
C ASN A 60 -2.74 0.42 -17.92
N HIS A 61 -2.94 -0.06 -16.68
CA HIS A 61 -3.21 -1.48 -16.42
C HIS A 61 -4.45 -1.77 -15.57
N CYS A 62 -5.25 -0.75 -15.21
CA CYS A 62 -6.51 -0.92 -14.50
C CYS A 62 -7.69 -1.42 -15.35
N ALA A 63 -7.56 -1.43 -16.68
CA ALA A 63 -8.68 -1.70 -17.61
C ALA A 63 -8.84 -3.19 -18.02
N ARG A 64 -8.17 -4.13 -17.36
CA ARG A 64 -8.26 -5.58 -17.69
C ARG A 64 -9.22 -6.36 -16.79
N VAL A 65 -10.24 -5.71 -16.23
CA VAL A 65 -11.39 -6.38 -15.58
C VAL A 65 -12.53 -6.56 -16.56
#